data_AF-A0A9P5RLZ2-F1
#
_entry.id   AF-A0A9P5RLZ2-F1
#
_cell.length_a   1.000
_cell.length_b   1.000
_cell.length_c   1.000
_cell.angle_alpha   90.00
_cell.angle_beta   90.00
_cell.angle_gamma   90.00
#
_symmetry.space_group_name_H-M   'P 1'
#
loop_
_entity.id
_entity.type
_entity.pdbx_description
1 polymer ?
#
loop_
_entity_poly.entity_id
_entity_poly.type
_entity_poly.pdbx_seq_one_letter_code
_entity_poly.pdbx_strand_id
1 'polypeptide(L)'
;MATTPADDQIFLTASFQVMDDYINKTTFNDITYVAPRVPTLYTSMSMGNLSSDPLVYGTYTHPLVLKHNSWVEIVINNNDAGNHPFHLHGHVFQVVGRGEGVYDGSVPYTYFNTTNPLRRDIVLVPSLQNVAIRFQANNPGIWFLHCHIEWHLQAGLATTIIEAPEAMAGVLNVDQTHLDHCRDLGLPFSGNAAGNQGVDLMGQNVGPSLLPGKFTTKGIVALFFTVLSAVVGLATVVWYAQDEELVPSKDNKEAK
;
A
#
# COMPACT_ATOMS: atom_id res chain seq x y z
N MET A 1 -29.20 -10.07 6.03
CA MET A 1 -28.24 -9.73 4.95
C MET A 1 -27.25 -8.63 5.31
N ALA A 2 -27.50 -7.80 6.34
CA ALA A 2 -26.52 -6.82 6.84
C ALA A 2 -26.12 -6.99 8.32
N THR A 3 -26.68 -8.03 8.97
CA THR A 3 -26.38 -8.44 10.35
C THR A 3 -25.42 -9.63 10.41
N THR A 4 -25.09 -10.26 9.28
CA THR A 4 -24.13 -11.36 9.25
C THR A 4 -22.75 -10.79 9.58
N PRO A 5 -22.10 -11.24 10.67
CA PRO A 5 -20.74 -10.84 10.98
C PRO A 5 -19.80 -11.17 9.81
N ALA A 6 -18.72 -10.41 9.67
CA ALA A 6 -17.65 -10.80 8.76
C ALA A 6 -16.95 -12.04 9.32
N ASP A 7 -16.68 -13.02 8.44
CA ASP A 7 -15.83 -14.16 8.75
C ASP A 7 -14.36 -13.74 8.75
N ASP A 8 -14.00 -12.83 7.84
CA ASP A 8 -12.65 -12.29 7.66
C ASP A 8 -12.69 -10.75 7.68
N GLN A 9 -11.81 -10.13 8.46
CA GLN A 9 -11.61 -8.67 8.47
C GLN A 9 -10.18 -8.35 8.00
N ILE A 10 -10.07 -7.49 6.99
CA ILE A 10 -8.82 -7.12 6.34
C ILE A 10 -8.62 -5.61 6.47
N PHE A 11 -7.43 -5.20 6.86
CA PHE A 11 -7.07 -3.79 6.99
C PHE A 11 -6.13 -3.38 5.86
N LEU A 12 -6.50 -2.35 5.12
CA LEU A 12 -5.71 -1.80 4.03
C LEU A 12 -5.43 -0.33 4.30
N THR A 13 -4.18 -0.01 4.61
CA THR A 13 -3.76 1.37 4.85
C THR A 13 -3.12 1.95 3.61
N ALA A 14 -3.86 2.85 2.96
CA ALA A 14 -3.41 3.64 1.82
C ALA A 14 -2.47 4.76 2.30
N SER A 15 -1.28 4.86 1.73
CA SER A 15 -0.32 5.92 2.03
C SER A 15 0.41 6.41 0.77
N PHE A 16 0.95 7.62 0.82
CA PHE A 16 1.87 8.18 -0.18
C PHE A 16 3.23 8.35 0.47
N GLN A 17 4.27 7.77 -0.14
CA GLN A 17 5.61 7.78 0.41
C GLN A 17 6.65 7.94 -0.71
N VAL A 18 7.73 8.65 -0.41
CA VAL A 18 8.92 8.66 -1.27
C VAL A 18 9.66 7.34 -1.04
N MET A 19 9.87 6.59 -2.11
CA MET A 19 10.49 5.27 -2.05
C MET A 19 12.02 5.36 -2.26
N ASP A 20 12.69 4.21 -2.24
CA ASP A 20 14.14 4.08 -2.48
C ASP A 20 14.61 4.51 -3.88
N ASP A 21 13.71 4.58 -4.84
CA ASP A 21 13.92 5.17 -6.17
C ASP A 21 13.75 6.71 -6.20
N TYR A 22 13.50 7.33 -5.04
CA TYR A 22 13.22 8.76 -4.86
C TYR A 22 11.95 9.27 -5.57
N ILE A 23 11.06 8.36 -5.99
CA ILE A 23 9.77 8.70 -6.58
C ILE A 23 8.70 8.57 -5.51
N ASN A 24 7.75 9.52 -5.51
CA ASN A 24 6.57 9.39 -4.67
C ASN A 24 5.65 8.30 -5.25
N LYS A 25 5.44 7.24 -4.47
CA LYS A 25 4.56 6.13 -4.82
C LYS A 25 3.44 6.02 -3.80
N THR A 26 2.44 5.26 -4.18
CA THR A 26 1.33 4.91 -3.30
C THR A 26 1.46 3.47 -2.86
N THR A 27 1.03 3.19 -1.63
CA THR A 27 1.08 1.85 -1.05
C THR A 27 -0.25 1.47 -0.45
N PHE A 28 -0.53 0.17 -0.44
CA PHE A 28 -1.35 -0.44 0.61
C PHE A 28 -0.44 -1.24 1.52
N ASN A 29 -0.48 -0.98 2.83
CA ASN A 29 0.33 -1.70 3.82
C ASN A 29 1.81 -1.77 3.41
N ASP A 30 2.37 -0.63 3.00
CA ASP A 30 3.76 -0.47 2.57
C ASP A 30 4.17 -1.21 1.29
N ILE A 31 3.20 -1.81 0.57
CA ILE A 31 3.41 -2.45 -0.72
C ILE A 31 2.86 -1.55 -1.83
N THR A 32 3.73 -1.13 -2.75
CA THR A 32 3.34 -0.52 -4.03
C THR A 32 3.00 -1.63 -5.02
N TYR A 33 1.79 -1.58 -5.60
CA TYR A 33 1.36 -2.56 -6.58
C TYR A 33 2.28 -2.56 -7.81
N VAL A 34 2.74 -3.75 -8.19
CA VAL A 34 3.43 -4.01 -9.45
C VAL A 34 2.76 -5.18 -10.15
N ALA A 35 2.40 -4.98 -11.41
CA ALA A 35 1.80 -6.03 -12.22
C ALA A 35 2.76 -7.25 -12.32
N PRO A 36 2.27 -8.48 -12.11
CA PRO A 36 3.10 -9.68 -12.22
C PRO A 36 3.48 -9.97 -13.68
N ARG A 37 4.45 -10.88 -13.89
CA ARG A 37 4.83 -11.30 -15.25
C ARG A 37 3.75 -12.17 -15.90
N VAL A 38 3.18 -13.07 -15.11
CA VAL A 38 2.01 -13.88 -15.49
C VAL A 38 0.77 -13.21 -14.90
N PRO A 39 -0.26 -12.88 -15.71
CA PRO A 39 -1.49 -12.33 -15.18
C PRO A 39 -2.10 -13.26 -14.11
N THR A 40 -2.55 -12.67 -12.99
CA THR A 40 -2.97 -13.42 -11.78
C THR A 40 -4.00 -14.50 -12.06
N LEU A 41 -4.91 -14.28 -13.01
CA LEU A 41 -5.90 -15.29 -13.44
C LEU A 41 -5.22 -16.57 -13.93
N TYR A 42 -4.23 -16.45 -14.81
CA TYR A 42 -3.51 -17.60 -15.35
C TYR A 42 -2.65 -18.30 -14.31
N THR A 43 -2.09 -17.55 -13.35
CA THR A 43 -1.45 -18.13 -12.18
C THR A 43 -2.44 -18.97 -11.39
N SER A 44 -3.62 -18.43 -11.07
CA SER A 44 -4.65 -19.16 -10.32
C SER A 44 -5.05 -20.46 -11.03
N MET A 45 -5.24 -20.42 -12.35
CA MET A 45 -5.64 -21.58 -13.15
C MET A 45 -4.52 -22.61 -13.37
N SER A 46 -3.25 -22.24 -13.26
CA SER A 46 -2.11 -23.13 -13.55
C SER A 46 -1.40 -23.68 -12.32
N MET A 47 -1.62 -23.09 -11.14
CA MET A 47 -0.93 -23.48 -9.90
C MET A 47 -1.58 -24.66 -9.15
N GLY A 48 -2.74 -25.14 -9.61
CA GLY A 48 -3.42 -26.30 -9.03
C GLY A 48 -3.68 -26.13 -7.54
N ASN A 49 -3.23 -27.08 -6.71
CA ASN A 49 -3.42 -27.03 -5.25
C ASN A 49 -2.75 -25.84 -4.56
N LEU A 50 -1.79 -25.17 -5.22
CA LEU A 50 -1.14 -23.97 -4.69
C LEU A 50 -1.93 -22.69 -5.01
N SER A 51 -3.07 -22.77 -5.71
CA SER A 51 -3.88 -21.60 -6.05
C SER A 51 -4.43 -20.87 -4.81
N SER A 52 -4.50 -21.53 -3.65
CA SER A 52 -4.90 -20.92 -2.38
C SER A 52 -3.74 -20.32 -1.58
N ASP A 53 -2.49 -20.50 -2.04
CA ASP A 53 -1.31 -19.91 -1.40
C ASP A 53 -1.08 -18.49 -1.96
N PRO A 54 -1.15 -17.42 -1.13
CA PRO A 54 -0.92 -16.06 -1.61
C PRO A 54 0.48 -15.87 -2.23
N LEU A 55 1.48 -16.68 -1.85
CA LEU A 55 2.85 -16.53 -2.32
C LEU A 55 2.98 -16.72 -3.84
N VAL A 56 2.18 -17.61 -4.45
CA VAL A 56 2.28 -17.84 -5.90
C VAL A 56 1.85 -16.64 -6.73
N TYR A 57 1.11 -15.71 -6.15
CA TYR A 57 0.65 -14.49 -6.83
C TYR A 57 1.65 -13.34 -6.75
N GLY A 58 2.78 -13.52 -6.04
CA GLY A 58 3.86 -12.56 -6.01
C GLY A 58 3.78 -11.57 -4.85
N THR A 59 4.93 -11.07 -4.43
CA THR A 59 5.06 -10.20 -3.26
C THR A 59 4.45 -8.80 -3.51
N TYR A 60 4.63 -8.28 -4.73
CA TYR A 60 4.28 -6.90 -5.08
C TYR A 60 2.89 -6.75 -5.71
N THR A 61 2.12 -7.83 -5.87
CA THR A 61 0.71 -7.73 -6.31
C THR A 61 -0.25 -7.50 -5.16
N HIS A 62 0.26 -7.51 -3.92
CA HIS A 62 -0.49 -7.48 -2.66
C HIS A 62 -1.71 -8.42 -2.70
N PRO A 63 -1.50 -9.75 -2.78
CA PRO A 63 -2.57 -10.71 -2.99
C PRO A 63 -3.41 -10.95 -1.73
N LEU A 64 -4.74 -10.87 -1.86
CA LEU A 64 -5.72 -11.19 -0.83
C LEU A 64 -6.53 -12.41 -1.27
N VAL A 65 -6.22 -13.59 -0.73
CA VAL A 65 -6.93 -14.83 -1.07
C VAL A 65 -8.15 -14.99 -0.17
N LEU A 66 -9.34 -15.10 -0.77
CA LEU A 66 -10.63 -15.19 -0.05
C LEU A 66 -11.25 -16.58 -0.20
N LYS A 67 -11.88 -17.07 0.87
CA LYS A 67 -12.61 -18.34 0.86
C LYS A 67 -13.97 -18.18 0.17
N HIS A 68 -14.43 -19.24 -0.48
CA HIS A 68 -15.74 -19.23 -1.13
C HIS A 68 -16.86 -19.02 -0.10
N ASN A 69 -17.74 -18.08 -0.38
CA ASN A 69 -18.94 -17.70 0.37
C ASN A 69 -18.70 -17.07 1.74
N SER A 70 -17.46 -16.75 2.10
CA SER A 70 -17.19 -16.00 3.32
C SER A 70 -17.69 -14.56 3.21
N TRP A 71 -18.14 -14.00 4.34
CA TRP A 71 -18.41 -12.58 4.47
C TRP A 71 -17.10 -11.86 4.78
N VAL A 72 -16.67 -11.01 3.84
CA VAL A 72 -15.40 -10.30 3.94
C VAL A 72 -15.67 -8.84 4.24
N GLU A 73 -14.99 -8.33 5.25
CA GLU A 73 -14.96 -6.91 5.56
C GLU A 73 -13.56 -6.34 5.30
N ILE A 74 -13.49 -5.34 4.44
CA ILE A 74 -12.26 -4.60 4.17
C ILE A 74 -12.42 -3.22 4.80
N VAL A 75 -11.54 -2.90 5.74
CA VAL A 75 -11.40 -1.54 6.26
C VAL A 75 -10.29 -0.85 5.48
N ILE A 76 -10.68 0.18 4.74
CA ILE A 76 -9.76 1.01 3.97
C ILE A 76 -9.43 2.23 4.82
N ASN A 77 -8.20 2.31 5.30
CA ASN A 77 -7.66 3.45 6.02
C ASN A 77 -6.97 4.38 5.02
N ASN A 78 -7.37 5.64 4.99
CA ASN A 78 -6.66 6.67 4.25
C ASN A 78 -5.71 7.41 5.19
N ASN A 79 -4.41 7.14 5.03
CA ASN A 79 -3.35 7.83 5.76
C ASN A 79 -2.72 8.95 4.90
N ASP A 80 -3.47 9.47 3.91
CA ASP A 80 -3.12 10.64 3.11
C ASP A 80 -4.05 11.82 3.41
N ALA A 81 -3.55 13.02 3.13
CA ALA A 81 -4.29 14.26 3.30
C ALA A 81 -5.33 14.52 2.19
N GLY A 82 -5.30 13.76 1.09
CA GLY A 82 -6.27 13.81 0.00
C GLY A 82 -7.49 12.91 0.20
N ASN A 83 -8.46 13.02 -0.70
CA ASN A 83 -9.61 12.11 -0.74
C ASN A 83 -9.40 11.06 -1.85
N HIS A 84 -9.77 9.81 -1.58
CA HIS A 84 -9.52 8.71 -2.52
C HIS A 84 -10.81 7.93 -2.80
N PRO A 85 -11.27 7.87 -4.05
CA PRO A 85 -12.35 6.97 -4.45
C PRO A 85 -11.76 5.57 -4.67
N PHE A 86 -12.16 4.59 -3.85
CA PHE A 86 -11.75 3.20 -4.03
C PHE A 86 -12.83 2.40 -4.73
N HIS A 87 -12.44 1.68 -5.77
CA HIS A 87 -13.29 0.84 -6.59
C HIS A 87 -12.96 -0.63 -6.36
N LEU A 88 -13.98 -1.47 -6.18
CA LEU A 88 -13.85 -2.93 -6.13
C LEU A 88 -14.49 -3.54 -7.38
N HIS A 89 -13.71 -4.34 -8.10
CA HIS A 89 -14.23 -5.13 -9.22
C HIS A 89 -15.03 -6.33 -8.72
N GLY A 90 -15.92 -6.87 -9.57
CA GLY A 90 -16.65 -8.12 -9.32
C GLY A 90 -17.79 -8.05 -8.29
N HIS A 91 -17.87 -6.98 -7.51
CA HIS A 91 -18.82 -6.85 -6.40
C HIS A 91 -19.47 -5.47 -6.30
N VAL A 92 -20.72 -5.47 -5.84
CA VAL A 92 -21.37 -4.30 -5.26
C VAL A 92 -21.36 -4.50 -3.75
N PHE A 93 -20.50 -3.78 -3.05
CA PHE A 93 -20.29 -3.93 -1.61
C PHE A 93 -21.23 -3.07 -0.78
N GLN A 94 -21.45 -3.49 0.46
CA GLN A 94 -22.12 -2.73 1.51
C GLN A 94 -21.14 -1.75 2.15
N VAL A 95 -21.50 -0.48 2.32
CA VAL A 95 -20.75 0.46 3.16
C VAL A 95 -21.27 0.34 4.58
N VAL A 96 -20.52 -0.31 5.46
CA VAL A 96 -20.98 -0.69 6.80
C VAL A 96 -20.54 0.29 7.88
N GLY A 97 -19.60 1.19 7.60
CA GLY A 97 -19.24 2.24 8.53
C GLY A 97 -18.13 3.17 8.05
N ARG A 98 -17.93 4.27 8.79
CA ARG A 98 -16.81 5.21 8.64
C ARG A 98 -16.25 5.64 9.99
N GLY A 99 -14.98 6.01 10.02
CA GLY A 99 -14.32 6.53 11.20
C GLY A 99 -13.22 7.53 10.86
N GLU A 100 -12.68 8.17 11.90
CA GLU A 100 -11.51 9.03 11.79
C GLU A 100 -10.22 8.24 12.06
N GLY A 101 -9.13 8.69 11.46
CA GLY A 101 -7.81 8.09 11.62
C GLY A 101 -7.68 6.68 11.01
N VAL A 102 -6.53 6.08 11.29
CA VAL A 102 -6.24 4.69 10.94
C VAL A 102 -6.92 3.77 11.95
N TYR A 103 -7.79 2.89 11.46
CA TYR A 103 -8.44 1.86 12.26
C TYR A 103 -7.66 0.55 12.17
N ASP A 104 -7.34 -0.02 13.33
CA ASP A 104 -6.54 -1.24 13.50
C ASP A 104 -7.31 -2.40 14.14
N GLY A 105 -8.63 -2.24 14.37
CA GLY A 105 -9.46 -3.24 15.03
C GLY A 105 -9.38 -3.23 16.57
N SER A 106 -8.58 -2.34 17.19
CA SER A 106 -8.42 -2.28 18.65
C SER A 106 -9.71 -1.90 19.41
N VAL A 107 -10.63 -1.22 18.73
CA VAL A 107 -11.96 -0.87 19.24
C VAL A 107 -13.03 -1.39 18.27
N PRO A 108 -14.23 -1.77 18.74
CA PRO A 108 -15.32 -2.14 17.85
C PRO A 108 -15.67 -1.00 16.89
N TYR A 109 -15.87 -1.34 15.61
CA TYR A 109 -16.23 -0.37 14.59
C TYR A 109 -17.57 0.31 14.92
N THR A 110 -17.69 1.61 14.70
CA THR A 110 -19.00 2.28 14.75
C THR A 110 -19.74 2.03 13.44
N TYR A 111 -20.55 0.98 13.42
CA TYR A 111 -21.31 0.60 12.24
C TYR A 111 -22.43 1.61 11.93
N PHE A 112 -22.59 1.94 10.66
CA PHE A 112 -23.81 2.55 10.14
C PHE A 112 -24.96 1.54 10.09
N ASN A 113 -26.16 1.99 9.73
CA ASN A 113 -27.39 1.20 9.61
C ASN A 113 -27.12 -0.26 9.14
N THR A 114 -27.19 -1.19 10.08
CA THR A 114 -26.94 -2.63 9.87
C THR A 114 -28.15 -3.39 9.36
N THR A 115 -29.26 -2.71 9.06
CA THR A 115 -30.48 -3.33 8.53
C THR A 115 -30.47 -3.38 7.00
N ASN A 116 -30.11 -2.26 6.35
CA ASN A 116 -30.02 -2.15 4.90
C ASN A 116 -28.97 -1.09 4.51
N PRO A 117 -27.67 -1.43 4.55
CA PRO A 117 -26.58 -0.51 4.25
C PRO A 117 -26.61 -0.10 2.78
N LEU A 118 -26.05 1.08 2.51
CA LEU A 118 -25.80 1.55 1.15
C LEU A 118 -24.95 0.53 0.41
N ARG A 119 -25.32 0.25 -0.85
CA ARG A 119 -24.60 -0.67 -1.73
C ARG A 119 -24.10 0.06 -2.97
N ARG A 120 -22.82 -0.09 -3.30
CA ARG A 120 -22.13 0.52 -4.46
C ARG A 120 -20.80 -0.18 -4.73
N ASP A 121 -20.14 0.18 -5.82
CA ASP A 121 -18.87 -0.40 -6.30
C ASP A 121 -17.67 0.55 -6.13
N ILE A 122 -17.91 1.84 -5.84
CA ILE A 122 -16.89 2.86 -5.60
C ILE A 122 -17.23 3.61 -4.32
N VAL A 123 -16.32 3.79 -3.38
CA VAL A 123 -16.54 4.64 -2.19
C VAL A 123 -15.42 5.64 -1.99
N LEU A 124 -15.79 6.89 -1.70
CA LEU A 124 -14.82 7.92 -1.29
C LEU A 124 -14.42 7.67 0.17
N VAL A 125 -13.11 7.53 0.40
CA VAL A 125 -12.48 7.57 1.72
C VAL A 125 -11.88 8.98 1.88
N PRO A 126 -12.42 9.82 2.77
CA PRO A 126 -11.89 11.16 2.97
C PRO A 126 -10.49 11.16 3.59
N SER A 127 -9.84 12.31 3.50
CA SER A 127 -8.57 12.62 4.17
C SER A 127 -8.52 12.14 5.61
N LEU A 128 -7.47 11.39 5.97
CA LEU A 128 -7.21 10.94 7.35
C LEU A 128 -8.40 10.22 8.02
N GLN A 129 -9.19 9.49 7.24
CA GLN A 129 -10.36 8.75 7.68
C GLN A 129 -10.32 7.30 7.20
N ASN A 130 -11.25 6.48 7.68
CA ASN A 130 -11.42 5.11 7.24
C ASN A 130 -12.86 4.81 6.85
N VAL A 131 -13.04 3.82 5.97
CA VAL A 131 -14.33 3.29 5.56
C VAL A 131 -14.28 1.76 5.62
N ALA A 132 -15.28 1.14 6.24
CA ALA A 132 -15.47 -0.30 6.21
C ALA A 132 -16.47 -0.67 5.10
N ILE A 133 -16.03 -1.56 4.20
CA ILE A 133 -16.87 -2.16 3.16
C ILE A 133 -17.03 -3.66 3.41
N ARG A 134 -18.21 -4.21 3.14
CA ARG A 134 -18.52 -5.63 3.35
C ARG A 134 -19.19 -6.24 2.13
N PHE A 135 -18.76 -7.43 1.74
CA PHE A 135 -19.35 -8.19 0.64
C PHE A 135 -19.24 -9.68 0.93
N GLN A 136 -19.99 -10.49 0.19
CA GLN A 136 -19.87 -11.95 0.27
C GLN A 136 -18.99 -12.40 -0.90
N ALA A 137 -17.97 -13.22 -0.62
CA ALA A 137 -17.08 -13.80 -1.62
C ALA A 137 -17.77 -14.94 -2.41
N ASN A 138 -18.83 -14.61 -3.15
CA ASN A 138 -19.69 -15.54 -3.90
C ASN A 138 -19.53 -15.47 -5.44
N ASN A 139 -18.50 -14.78 -5.91
CA ASN A 139 -18.16 -14.58 -7.31
C ASN A 139 -16.69 -15.00 -7.56
N PRO A 140 -16.40 -16.32 -7.69
CA PRO A 140 -15.03 -16.82 -7.86
C PRO A 140 -14.34 -16.16 -9.06
N GLY A 141 -13.18 -15.55 -8.82
CA GLY A 141 -12.49 -14.73 -9.82
C GLY A 141 -11.30 -13.95 -9.26
N ILE A 142 -10.71 -13.11 -10.11
CA ILE A 142 -9.64 -12.19 -9.73
C ILE A 142 -10.17 -10.77 -9.81
N TRP A 143 -10.19 -10.07 -8.68
CA TRP A 143 -10.81 -8.76 -8.56
C TRP A 143 -9.81 -7.71 -8.11
N PHE A 144 -9.81 -6.57 -8.80
CA PHE A 144 -8.95 -5.46 -8.42
C PHE A 144 -9.67 -4.58 -7.40
N LEU A 145 -8.98 -4.22 -6.31
CA LEU A 145 -9.38 -3.13 -5.43
C LEU A 145 -8.34 -2.02 -5.55
N HIS A 146 -8.74 -0.85 -6.04
CA HIS A 146 -7.80 0.23 -6.32
C HIS A 146 -8.42 1.61 -6.17
N CYS A 147 -7.56 2.62 -6.03
CA CYS A 147 -8.00 4.01 -6.18
C CYS A 147 -8.35 4.29 -7.64
N HIS A 148 -9.50 4.92 -7.88
CA HIS A 148 -10.01 5.25 -9.22
C HIS A 148 -9.49 6.60 -9.74
N ILE A 149 -8.48 7.16 -9.07
CA ILE A 149 -7.71 8.28 -9.60
C ILE A 149 -6.54 7.68 -10.38
N GLU A 150 -6.51 7.91 -11.69
CA GLU A 150 -5.62 7.21 -12.62
C GLU A 150 -4.14 7.30 -12.20
N TRP A 151 -3.68 8.49 -11.83
CA TRP A 151 -2.29 8.69 -11.40
C TRP A 151 -1.98 8.03 -10.04
N HIS A 152 -2.97 7.79 -9.18
CA HIS A 152 -2.77 6.99 -7.96
C HIS A 152 -2.70 5.50 -8.28
N LEU A 153 -3.53 5.00 -9.19
CA LEU A 153 -3.43 3.62 -9.68
C LEU A 153 -2.07 3.37 -10.35
N GLN A 154 -1.64 4.27 -11.24
CA GLN A 154 -0.33 4.19 -11.89
C GLN A 154 0.84 4.30 -10.90
N ALA A 155 0.66 5.00 -9.78
CA ALA A 155 1.62 5.05 -8.68
C ALA A 155 1.58 3.80 -7.77
N GLY A 156 0.64 2.87 -8.01
CA GLY A 156 0.54 1.55 -7.38
C GLY A 156 -0.50 1.40 -6.27
N LEU A 157 -1.52 2.27 -6.18
CA LEU A 157 -2.53 2.26 -5.10
C LEU A 157 -3.59 1.18 -5.35
N ALA A 158 -3.18 -0.08 -5.23
CA ALA A 158 -4.03 -1.20 -5.59
C ALA A 158 -3.64 -2.51 -4.85
N THR A 159 -4.56 -3.46 -4.85
CA THR A 159 -4.38 -4.82 -4.31
C THR A 159 -5.21 -5.80 -5.12
N THR A 160 -4.69 -7.01 -5.32
CA THR A 160 -5.41 -8.05 -6.06
C THR A 160 -6.12 -8.99 -5.10
N ILE A 161 -7.43 -9.14 -5.26
CA ILE A 161 -8.24 -10.13 -4.57
C ILE A 161 -8.33 -11.39 -5.43
N ILE A 162 -8.00 -12.54 -4.83
CA ILE A 162 -8.10 -13.87 -5.43
C ILE A 162 -9.24 -14.58 -4.72
N GLU A 163 -10.42 -14.56 -5.34
CA GLU A 163 -11.64 -15.06 -4.72
C GLU A 163 -11.89 -16.51 -5.09
N ALA A 164 -11.96 -17.36 -4.07
CA ALA A 164 -12.29 -18.78 -4.20
C ALA A 164 -11.52 -19.49 -5.34
N PRO A 165 -10.18 -19.44 -5.36
CA PRO A 165 -9.38 -19.94 -6.48
C PRO A 165 -9.65 -21.44 -6.78
N GLU A 166 -9.92 -22.24 -5.75
CA GLU A 166 -10.28 -23.65 -5.88
C GLU A 166 -11.61 -23.88 -6.63
N ALA A 167 -12.55 -22.93 -6.55
CA ALA A 167 -13.82 -22.99 -7.25
C ALA A 167 -13.74 -22.41 -8.66
N MET A 168 -12.75 -21.55 -8.93
CA MET A 168 -12.62 -20.80 -10.18
C MET A 168 -12.50 -21.71 -11.40
N ALA A 169 -11.71 -22.78 -11.31
CA ALA A 169 -11.52 -23.74 -12.40
C ALA A 169 -12.82 -24.44 -12.85
N GLY A 170 -13.84 -24.51 -11.98
CA GLY A 170 -15.14 -25.12 -12.27
C GLY A 170 -16.17 -24.18 -12.89
N VAL A 171 -15.96 -22.86 -12.83
CA VAL A 171 -16.93 -21.84 -13.26
C VAL A 171 -16.43 -20.93 -14.37
N LEU A 172 -15.11 -20.80 -14.53
CA LEU A 172 -14.49 -19.90 -15.50
C LEU A 172 -13.72 -20.71 -16.54
N ASN A 173 -14.10 -20.53 -17.81
CA ASN A 173 -13.37 -21.10 -18.95
C ASN A 173 -12.77 -19.96 -19.78
N VAL A 174 -11.45 -19.95 -19.92
CA VAL A 174 -10.75 -18.97 -20.76
C VAL A 174 -10.73 -19.50 -22.18
N ASP A 175 -11.23 -18.71 -23.12
CA ASP A 175 -11.28 -19.11 -24.52
C ASP A 175 -9.88 -19.14 -25.16
N GLN A 176 -9.81 -19.83 -26.30
CA GLN A 176 -8.57 -19.96 -27.06
C GLN A 176 -8.07 -18.59 -27.56
N THR A 177 -9.00 -17.70 -27.94
CA THR A 177 -8.72 -16.34 -28.41
C THR A 177 -7.92 -15.53 -27.38
N HIS A 178 -8.29 -15.63 -26.10
CA HIS A 178 -7.57 -14.93 -25.04
C HIS A 178 -6.15 -15.47 -24.86
N LEU A 179 -5.96 -16.79 -24.98
CA LEU A 179 -4.63 -17.41 -24.97
C LEU A 179 -3.79 -17.03 -26.20
N ASP A 180 -4.43 -16.90 -27.37
CA ASP A 180 -3.78 -16.43 -28.59
C ASP A 180 -3.28 -14.99 -28.43
N HIS A 181 -4.07 -14.10 -27.82
CA HIS A 181 -3.62 -12.73 -27.50
C HIS A 181 -2.40 -12.71 -26.56
N CYS A 182 -2.35 -13.57 -25.55
CA CYS A 182 -1.17 -13.68 -24.69
C CYS A 182 0.06 -14.09 -25.51
N ARG A 183 -0.08 -15.05 -26.43
CA ARG A 183 1.02 -15.48 -27.32
C ARG A 183 1.49 -14.36 -28.24
N ASP A 184 0.56 -13.63 -28.85
CA ASP A 184 0.88 -12.53 -29.77
C ASP A 184 1.62 -11.39 -29.07
N LEU A 185 1.28 -11.12 -27.80
CA LEU A 185 1.97 -10.13 -26.96
C LEU A 185 3.24 -10.67 -26.30
N GLY A 186 3.56 -11.95 -26.46
CA GLY A 186 4.69 -12.59 -25.78
C GLY A 186 4.54 -12.64 -24.25
N LEU A 187 3.31 -12.58 -23.74
CA LEU A 187 3.01 -12.63 -22.32
C LEU A 187 2.86 -14.09 -21.85
N PRO A 188 3.52 -14.49 -20.75
CA PRO A 188 3.33 -15.82 -20.20
C PRO A 188 1.94 -15.94 -19.58
N PHE A 189 1.30 -17.10 -19.77
CA PHE A 189 -0.05 -17.42 -19.29
C PHE A 189 -0.06 -18.72 -18.45
N SER A 190 1.07 -19.04 -17.80
CA SER A 190 1.18 -20.20 -16.91
C SER A 190 2.31 -19.98 -15.90
N GLY A 191 2.15 -20.57 -14.71
CA GLY A 191 3.08 -20.45 -13.59
C GLY A 191 2.68 -19.36 -12.60
N ASN A 192 3.48 -19.23 -11.56
CA ASN A 192 3.37 -18.20 -10.53
C ASN A 192 3.66 -16.80 -11.10
N ALA A 193 3.61 -15.76 -10.27
CA ALA A 193 3.80 -14.37 -10.69
C ALA A 193 5.15 -14.08 -11.36
N ALA A 194 6.16 -14.94 -11.20
CA ALA A 194 7.45 -14.86 -11.89
C ALA A 194 7.50 -15.66 -13.22
N GLY A 195 6.52 -16.52 -13.47
CA GLY A 195 6.50 -17.48 -14.57
C GLY A 195 7.06 -18.86 -14.23
N ASN A 196 7.31 -19.15 -12.95
CA ASN A 196 7.88 -20.41 -12.50
C ASN A 196 6.80 -21.36 -11.98
N GLN A 197 7.13 -22.64 -11.82
CA GLN A 197 6.28 -23.61 -11.13
C GLN A 197 6.56 -23.58 -9.62
N GLY A 198 5.54 -23.87 -8.81
CA GLY A 198 5.65 -23.82 -7.35
C GLY A 198 5.75 -22.39 -6.79
N VAL A 199 6.38 -22.27 -5.62
CA VAL A 199 6.46 -21.02 -4.85
C VAL A 199 7.71 -20.18 -5.13
N ASP A 200 8.58 -20.61 -6.05
CA ASP A 200 9.80 -19.89 -6.38
C ASP A 200 9.52 -18.62 -7.20
N LEU A 201 9.66 -17.46 -6.56
CA LEU A 201 9.44 -16.15 -7.19
C LEU A 201 10.71 -15.53 -7.79
N MET A 202 11.77 -16.31 -8.04
CA MET A 202 12.96 -15.81 -8.71
C MET A 202 12.61 -15.20 -10.08
N GLY A 203 12.91 -13.91 -10.25
CA GLY A 203 12.60 -13.16 -11.48
C GLY A 203 11.18 -12.58 -11.54
N GLN A 204 10.44 -12.52 -10.43
CA GLN A 204 9.22 -11.71 -10.36
C GLN A 204 9.51 -10.23 -10.62
N ASN A 205 8.48 -9.49 -11.03
CA ASN A 205 8.57 -8.03 -11.07
C ASN A 205 8.66 -7.50 -9.62
N VAL A 206 9.55 -6.53 -9.41
CA VAL A 206 9.87 -5.97 -8.09
C VAL A 206 9.48 -4.50 -8.07
N GLY A 207 8.78 -4.08 -7.01
CA GLY A 207 8.47 -2.69 -6.75
C GLY A 207 9.54 -1.99 -5.91
N PRO A 208 9.55 -0.65 -5.92
CA PRO A 208 10.44 0.10 -5.05
C PRO A 208 10.09 -0.17 -3.58
N SER A 209 11.09 -0.07 -2.70
CA SER A 209 10.93 -0.33 -1.27
C SER A 209 10.86 0.97 -0.48
N LEU A 210 10.29 0.90 0.73
CA LEU A 210 10.32 2.04 1.64
C LEU A 210 11.76 2.48 1.93
N LEU A 211 11.95 3.80 2.02
CA LEU A 211 13.22 4.35 2.50
C LEU A 211 13.50 3.82 3.92
N PRO A 212 14.76 3.49 4.23
CA PRO A 212 15.11 3.02 5.56
C PRO A 212 14.79 4.12 6.59
N GLY A 213 13.94 3.80 7.57
CA GLY A 213 13.54 4.73 8.64
C GLY A 213 14.65 5.11 9.63
N LYS A 214 15.90 4.73 9.36
CA LYS A 214 17.08 5.05 10.17
C LYS A 214 18.12 5.75 9.29
N PHE A 215 18.90 6.65 9.89
CA PHE A 215 20.05 7.23 9.21
C PHE A 215 20.97 6.11 8.71
N THR A 216 21.32 6.18 7.43
CA THR A 216 22.35 5.32 6.87
C THR A 216 23.68 5.60 7.59
N THR A 217 24.62 4.67 7.58
CA THR A 217 25.96 4.89 8.14
C THR A 217 26.61 6.15 7.56
N LYS A 218 26.43 6.39 6.25
CA LYS A 218 26.87 7.63 5.59
C LYS A 218 26.20 8.87 6.19
N GLY A 219 24.90 8.82 6.44
CA GLY A 219 24.15 9.89 7.10
C GLY A 219 24.62 10.17 8.53
N ILE A 220 24.88 9.12 9.33
CA ILE A 220 25.43 9.25 10.69
C ILE A 220 26.80 9.92 10.66
N VAL A 221 27.69 9.47 9.78
CA VAL A 221 29.04 10.03 9.64
C VAL A 221 28.98 11.51 9.19
N ALA A 222 28.13 11.84 8.22
CA ALA A 222 27.95 13.21 7.77
C ALA A 222 27.41 14.12 8.88
N LEU A 223 26.42 13.66 9.64
CA LEU A 223 25.85 14.39 10.78
C LEU A 223 26.92 14.62 11.86
N PHE A 224 27.71 13.60 12.18
CA PHE A 224 28.79 13.70 13.15
C PHE A 224 29.80 14.80 12.79
N PHE A 225 30.30 14.81 11.56
CA PHE A 225 31.26 15.84 11.13
C PHE A 225 30.63 17.23 11.03
N THR A 226 29.35 17.33 10.68
CA THR A 226 28.61 18.60 10.69
C THR A 226 28.54 19.17 12.10
N VAL A 227 28.12 18.36 13.08
CA VAL A 227 28.05 18.76 14.49
C VAL A 227 29.44 19.11 15.03
N LEU A 228 30.46 18.31 14.72
CA LEU A 228 31.84 18.60 15.12
C LEU A 228 32.32 19.95 14.58
N SER A 229 32.06 20.24 13.31
CA SER A 229 32.46 21.52 12.71
C SER A 229 31.77 22.72 13.37
N ALA A 230 30.48 22.58 13.72
CA ALA A 230 29.73 23.61 14.43
C ALA A 230 30.31 23.86 15.84
N VAL A 231 30.64 22.79 16.57
CA VAL A 231 31.24 22.89 17.91
C VAL A 231 32.61 23.56 17.86
N VAL A 232 33.47 23.17 16.90
CA VAL A 232 34.77 23.80 16.70
C VAL A 232 34.62 25.28 16.32
N GLY A 233 33.67 25.60 15.43
CA GLY A 233 33.37 26.98 15.05
C GLY A 233 32.95 27.84 16.24
N LEU A 234 32.02 27.34 17.07
CA LEU A 234 31.56 28.02 18.29
C LEU A 234 32.71 28.19 19.30
N ALA A 235 33.50 27.14 19.53
CA ALA A 235 34.66 27.21 20.43
C ALA A 235 35.70 28.24 19.96
N THR A 236 35.92 28.35 18.65
CA THR A 236 36.84 29.33 18.07
C THR A 236 36.35 30.76 18.30
N VAL A 237 35.04 31.01 18.12
CA VAL A 237 34.44 32.33 18.40
C VAL A 237 34.60 32.71 19.87
N VAL A 238 34.31 31.78 20.80
CA VAL A 238 34.47 32.02 22.24
C VAL A 238 35.93 32.31 22.59
N TRP A 239 36.87 31.57 22.01
CA TRP A 239 38.29 31.77 22.25
C TRP A 239 38.76 33.15 21.79
N TYR A 240 38.40 33.58 20.58
CA TYR A 240 38.72 34.93 20.10
C TYR A 240 38.07 36.05 20.92
N ALA A 241 36.83 35.84 21.37
CA ALA A 241 36.14 36.82 22.22
C ALA A 241 36.76 36.97 23.62
N GLN A 242 37.57 36.02 24.07
CA GLN A 242 38.31 36.10 25.34
C GLN A 242 39.65 36.84 25.22
N ASP A 243 40.24 36.88 24.02
CA ASP A 243 41.54 37.54 23.76
C ASP A 243 41.40 39.05 23.47
N GLU A 244 40.20 39.55 23.22
CA GLU A 244 39.95 41.01 23.24
C GLU A 244 39.81 41.49 24.70
N GLU A 245 40.89 42.00 25.28
CA GLU A 245 40.75 42.98 26.36
C GLU A 245 39.84 44.09 25.84
N LEU A 246 38.69 44.28 26.48
CA LEU A 246 37.77 45.39 26.23
C LEU A 246 38.57 46.70 26.35
N VAL A 247 39.08 47.23 25.23
CA VAL A 247 39.76 48.52 25.21
C VAL A 247 38.69 49.55 25.58
N PRO A 248 38.79 50.22 26.74
CA PRO A 248 37.81 51.25 27.10
C PRO A 248 37.89 52.33 26.04
N SER A 249 36.74 52.76 25.49
CA SER A 249 36.74 53.86 24.53
C SER A 249 37.33 55.11 25.19
N LYS A 250 38.54 55.49 24.80
CA LYS A 250 39.05 56.84 25.05
C LYS A 250 38.32 57.76 24.09
N ASP A 251 37.26 58.42 24.57
CA ASP A 251 36.65 59.68 24.12
C ASP A 251 35.28 59.78 24.84
N ASN A 252 34.90 60.80 25.60
CA ASN A 252 35.23 62.22 25.57
C ASN A 252 35.38 62.81 26.99
N LYS A 253 36.44 63.61 27.16
CA LYS A 253 36.50 64.68 28.15
C LYS A 253 35.54 65.81 27.75
N GLU A 254 35.13 66.58 28.77
CA GLU A 254 34.52 67.92 28.72
C GLU A 254 32.98 68.01 28.66
N ALA A 255 32.37 68.21 29.84
CA ALA A 255 31.38 69.28 30.08
C ALA A 255 30.98 69.34 31.57
N LYS A 256 31.75 70.06 32.39
CA LYS A 256 31.33 71.27 33.15
C LYS A 256 32.41 71.69 34.16
#